data_AF-A0A2V7CM91-F1
#
_entry.id   AF-A0A2V7CM91-F1
#
_cell.length_a   1.000
_cell.length_b   1.000
_cell.length_c   1.000
_cell.angle_alpha   90.00
_cell.angle_beta   90.00
_cell.angle_gamma   90.00
#
_symmetry.space_group_name_H-M   'P 1'
#
loop_
_entity.id
_entity.type
_entity.pdbx_description
1 polymer ?
#
loop_
_entity_poly.entity_id
_entity_poly.type
_entity_poly.pdbx_seq_one_letter_code
_entity_poly.pdbx_strand_id
1 'polypeptide(L)'
;MSKLRIVVTGLAITYPLGGVFWDYIQYFLGFARLGHDVLYLEDTEQWCYDPSARTFIESGDANAALFATWLKAIDPALAEHWAFRDAAGTLYGRSWPDVVAFCASADLFVHISFSCCLRDEYVRAPRLVFVDSDPMFTQSFYPHRGGGTPDERASWHSRTLRRHHVFFTFGENFGAPECRIPQDISWITTRQPIVLDCFARHAVPVSARRRTLTTVTSWEKDHHGPVVGGIAYGGKRDEFERFITLPARSRLPLEIALSGPGPIERLQRHGWSVVDAYAVSSDPWTYRAYLASSFGEWSVAKNPYVAGRTGWFSCRTACYLALGVPAVVQDTGFVRHIPTGLGVLAFRTVDEAAEAITRVATEPERHAAAALTLARDYFDSRTVLTRLIDRALAAEPAAL
;
A
#
# COMPACT_ATOMS: atom_id res chain seq x y z
N MET A 1 7.64 -20.93 15.62
CA MET A 1 7.36 -19.76 16.47
C MET A 1 6.22 -20.11 17.41
N SER A 2 6.19 -19.58 18.64
CA SER A 2 5.01 -19.67 19.48
C SER A 2 3.85 -18.95 18.82
N LYS A 3 2.63 -19.45 19.01
CA LYS A 3 1.41 -18.77 18.56
C LYS A 3 1.30 -17.45 19.32
N LEU A 4 1.04 -16.36 18.59
CA LEU A 4 0.90 -15.00 19.12
C LEU A 4 -0.54 -14.53 18.90
N ARG A 5 -1.00 -13.58 19.70
CA ARG A 5 -2.20 -12.79 19.44
C ARG A 5 -1.83 -11.46 18.81
N ILE A 6 -2.31 -11.22 17.60
CA ILE A 6 -1.91 -10.06 16.78
C ILE A 6 -3.15 -9.29 16.33
N VAL A 7 -3.21 -8.01 16.69
CA VAL A 7 -4.19 -7.06 16.14
C VAL A 7 -3.60 -6.37 14.92
N VAL A 8 -4.36 -6.25 13.84
CA VAL A 8 -3.95 -5.57 12.61
C VAL A 8 -4.99 -4.53 12.26
N THR A 9 -4.55 -3.29 12.04
CA THR A 9 -5.45 -2.21 11.58
C THR A 9 -5.31 -1.97 10.09
N GLY A 10 -6.36 -1.43 9.47
CA GLY A 10 -6.30 -1.04 8.06
C GLY A 10 -7.46 -0.15 7.61
N LEU A 11 -7.69 -0.10 6.30
CA LEU A 11 -8.75 0.70 5.67
C LEU A 11 -9.60 -0.10 4.66
N ALA A 12 -9.48 -1.43 4.64
CA ALA A 12 -10.23 -2.32 3.76
C ALA A 12 -11.76 -2.24 3.90
N ILE A 13 -12.29 -1.84 5.06
CA ILE A 13 -13.73 -1.67 5.32
C ILE A 13 -14.13 -0.23 5.05
N THR A 14 -13.39 0.72 5.63
CA THR A 14 -13.64 2.16 5.51
C THR A 14 -13.56 2.61 4.04
N TYR A 15 -12.64 2.05 3.26
CA TYR A 15 -12.46 2.31 1.83
C TYR A 15 -12.47 0.98 1.05
N PRO A 16 -13.66 0.41 0.75
CA PRO A 16 -13.79 -0.92 0.18
C PRO A 16 -13.53 -0.89 -1.34
N LEU A 17 -12.30 -0.54 -1.73
CA LEU A 17 -11.80 -0.62 -3.09
C LEU A 17 -10.79 -1.75 -3.19
N GLY A 18 -10.77 -2.47 -4.30
CA GLY A 18 -9.95 -3.68 -4.45
C GLY A 18 -8.46 -3.47 -4.19
N GLY A 19 -7.90 -2.33 -4.61
CA GLY A 19 -6.51 -1.98 -4.31
C GLY A 19 -6.26 -1.79 -2.80
N VAL A 20 -7.10 -1.00 -2.14
CA VAL A 20 -7.00 -0.73 -0.69
C VAL A 20 -7.18 -2.02 0.10
N PHE A 21 -8.15 -2.85 -0.28
CA PHE A 21 -8.38 -4.14 0.34
C PHE A 21 -7.12 -5.02 0.30
N TRP A 22 -6.50 -5.17 -0.87
CA TRP A 22 -5.27 -5.96 -1.01
C TRP A 22 -4.04 -5.31 -0.39
N ASP A 23 -4.04 -4.01 -0.07
CA ASP A 23 -2.93 -3.39 0.64
C ASP A 23 -2.92 -3.82 2.12
N TYR A 24 -4.07 -3.77 2.80
CA TYR A 24 -4.16 -4.02 4.24
C TYR A 24 -4.38 -5.50 4.59
N ILE A 25 -5.24 -6.22 3.85
CA ILE A 25 -5.65 -7.57 4.26
C ILE A 25 -4.50 -8.58 4.24
N GLN A 26 -3.42 -8.30 3.51
CA GLN A 26 -2.26 -9.21 3.40
C GLN A 26 -1.53 -9.37 4.72
N TYR A 27 -1.51 -8.34 5.57
CA TYR A 27 -0.93 -8.42 6.91
C TYR A 27 -1.74 -9.40 7.76
N PHE A 28 -3.05 -9.19 7.82
CA PHE A 28 -3.98 -10.03 8.57
C PHE A 28 -3.94 -11.50 8.11
N LEU A 29 -4.10 -11.75 6.81
CA LEU A 29 -4.05 -13.10 6.23
C LEU A 29 -2.66 -13.73 6.38
N GLY A 30 -1.60 -12.95 6.22
CA GLY A 30 -0.23 -13.43 6.35
C GLY A 30 0.09 -13.89 7.78
N PHE A 31 -0.30 -13.11 8.80
CA PHE A 31 -0.14 -13.53 10.20
C PHE A 31 -0.99 -14.76 10.54
N ALA A 32 -2.23 -14.83 10.04
CA ALA A 32 -3.07 -16.01 10.22
C ALA A 32 -2.41 -17.28 9.64
N ARG A 33 -1.83 -17.17 8.44
CA ARG A 33 -1.13 -18.27 7.75
C ARG A 33 0.18 -18.69 8.41
N LEU A 34 0.80 -17.80 9.19
CA LEU A 34 1.93 -18.15 10.05
C LEU A 34 1.49 -18.88 11.33
N GLY A 35 0.18 -19.05 11.55
CA GLY A 35 -0.39 -19.79 12.67
C GLY A 35 -0.73 -18.94 13.89
N HIS A 36 -0.73 -17.61 13.76
CA HIS A 36 -1.08 -16.68 14.85
C HIS A 36 -2.61 -16.54 15.01
N ASP A 37 -3.05 -16.20 16.22
CA ASP A 37 -4.43 -15.78 16.49
C ASP A 37 -4.54 -14.29 16.13
N VAL A 38 -5.47 -13.94 15.24
CA VAL A 38 -5.51 -12.61 14.64
C VAL A 38 -6.86 -11.93 14.82
N LEU A 39 -6.82 -10.60 14.92
CA LEU A 39 -7.98 -9.73 14.85
C LEU A 39 -7.71 -8.60 13.86
N TYR A 40 -8.55 -8.47 12.83
CA TYR A 40 -8.58 -7.29 11.98
C TYR A 40 -9.47 -6.21 12.63
N LEU A 41 -8.93 -5.04 12.92
CA LEU A 41 -9.63 -3.96 13.63
C LEU A 41 -9.61 -2.68 12.80
N GLU A 42 -10.78 -2.18 12.42
CA GLU A 42 -10.92 -0.83 11.86
C GLU A 42 -11.71 0.07 12.79
N ASP A 43 -11.11 1.20 13.15
CA ASP A 43 -11.72 2.27 13.92
C ASP A 43 -11.04 3.56 13.50
N THR A 44 -11.48 4.14 12.40
CA THR A 44 -10.82 5.29 11.76
C THR A 44 -11.35 6.63 12.25
N GLU A 45 -12.53 6.63 12.88
CA GLU A 45 -13.37 7.82 13.14
C GLU A 45 -13.70 8.63 11.87
N GLN A 46 -13.50 8.04 10.69
CA GLN A 46 -13.80 8.66 9.41
C GLN A 46 -15.09 8.07 8.82
N TRP A 47 -15.77 8.88 8.01
CA TRP A 47 -16.87 8.38 7.19
C TRP A 47 -16.39 7.29 6.24
N CYS A 48 -17.25 6.30 6.05
CA CYS A 48 -17.02 5.23 5.09
C CYS A 48 -17.09 5.79 3.67
N TYR A 49 -16.35 5.20 2.74
CA TYR A 49 -16.52 5.45 1.33
C TYR A 49 -17.46 4.42 0.72
N ASP A 50 -18.45 4.87 -0.05
CA ASP A 50 -19.31 4.01 -0.88
C ASP A 50 -18.83 4.04 -2.34
N PRO A 51 -18.24 2.94 -2.87
CA PRO A 51 -17.79 2.87 -4.26
C PRO A 51 -18.92 3.01 -5.29
N SER A 52 -20.16 2.67 -4.94
CA SER A 52 -21.31 2.75 -5.85
C SER A 52 -21.80 4.18 -5.98
N ALA A 53 -22.02 4.85 -4.84
CA ALA A 53 -22.40 6.27 -4.80
C ALA A 53 -21.22 7.23 -5.08
N ARG A 54 -19.99 6.71 -5.03
CA ARG A 54 -18.73 7.45 -5.21
C ARG A 54 -18.55 8.62 -4.25
N THR A 55 -19.05 8.48 -3.02
CA THR A 55 -19.03 9.52 -1.99
C THR A 55 -18.83 8.91 -0.60
N PHE A 56 -18.55 9.76 0.38
CA PHE A 56 -18.53 9.37 1.77
C PHE A 56 -19.94 9.25 2.35
N ILE A 57 -20.14 8.24 3.19
CA ILE A 57 -21.37 7.92 3.90
C ILE A 57 -21.07 7.71 5.38
N GLU A 58 -22.03 8.07 6.23
CA GLU A 58 -21.86 8.00 7.68
C GLU A 58 -22.02 6.56 8.22
N SER A 59 -23.04 5.83 7.74
CA SER A 59 -23.30 4.45 8.18
C SER A 59 -22.27 3.48 7.60
N GLY A 60 -21.77 2.61 8.47
CA GLY A 60 -20.88 1.50 8.12
C GLY A 60 -21.57 0.21 7.66
N ASP A 61 -22.90 0.14 7.65
CA ASP A 61 -23.66 -1.11 7.45
C ASP A 61 -23.27 -1.85 6.16
N ALA A 62 -23.30 -1.14 5.03
CA ALA A 62 -22.99 -1.70 3.72
C ALA A 62 -21.51 -2.13 3.62
N ASN A 63 -20.61 -1.32 4.16
CA ASN A 63 -19.17 -1.57 4.18
C ASN A 63 -18.84 -2.82 5.00
N ALA A 64 -19.42 -2.94 6.19
CA ALA A 64 -19.27 -4.10 7.06
C ALA A 64 -19.79 -5.39 6.39
N ALA A 65 -20.97 -5.34 5.76
CA ALA A 65 -21.55 -6.47 5.06
C ALA A 65 -20.70 -6.92 3.84
N LEU A 66 -20.17 -5.96 3.07
CA LEU A 66 -19.25 -6.23 1.97
C LEU A 66 -17.97 -6.90 2.47
N PHE A 67 -17.34 -6.33 3.50
CA PHE A 67 -16.12 -6.89 4.06
C PHE A 67 -16.32 -8.31 4.60
N ALA A 68 -17.41 -8.56 5.34
CA ALA A 68 -17.74 -9.89 5.84
C ALA A 68 -17.87 -10.91 4.70
N THR A 69 -18.51 -10.51 3.60
CA THR A 69 -18.64 -11.32 2.39
C THR A 69 -17.28 -11.59 1.76
N TRP A 70 -16.44 -10.57 1.64
CA TRP A 70 -15.12 -10.67 1.03
C TRP A 70 -14.17 -11.54 1.83
N LEU A 71 -14.15 -11.37 3.15
CA LEU A 71 -13.31 -12.13 4.04
C LEU A 71 -13.69 -13.61 4.03
N LYS A 72 -14.99 -13.92 4.14
CA LYS A 72 -15.50 -15.28 4.09
C LYS A 72 -15.16 -15.98 2.76
N ALA A 73 -15.20 -15.25 1.65
CA ALA A 73 -14.86 -15.80 0.33
C ALA A 73 -13.35 -16.06 0.15
N ILE A 74 -12.49 -15.38 0.90
CA ILE A 74 -11.04 -15.63 0.90
C ILE A 74 -10.67 -16.76 1.84
N ASP A 75 -11.15 -16.68 3.09
CA ASP A 75 -10.90 -17.67 4.12
C ASP A 75 -12.09 -17.72 5.12
N PRO A 76 -12.97 -18.73 5.00
CA PRO A 76 -14.10 -18.89 5.91
C PRO A 76 -13.72 -19.03 7.39
N ALA A 77 -12.52 -19.52 7.69
CA ALA A 77 -12.06 -19.68 9.07
C ALA A 77 -11.81 -18.33 9.77
N LEU A 78 -11.66 -17.26 8.99
CA LEU A 78 -11.42 -15.90 9.49
C LEU A 78 -12.68 -15.04 9.49
N ALA A 79 -13.84 -15.59 9.14
CA ALA A 79 -15.09 -14.84 8.98
C ALA A 79 -15.55 -14.09 10.25
N GLU A 80 -15.10 -14.52 11.43
CA GLU A 80 -15.41 -13.91 12.73
C GLU A 80 -14.18 -13.23 13.38
N HIS A 81 -13.08 -13.08 12.64
CA HIS A 81 -11.81 -12.53 13.14
C HIS A 81 -11.63 -11.03 12.86
N TRP A 82 -12.73 -10.28 12.87
CA TRP A 82 -12.71 -8.85 12.57
C TRP A 82 -13.69 -8.05 13.43
N ALA A 83 -13.38 -6.78 13.59
CA ALA A 83 -14.27 -5.78 14.18
C ALA A 83 -14.11 -4.45 13.44
N PHE A 84 -15.21 -3.75 13.28
CA PHE A 84 -15.24 -2.44 12.65
C PHE A 84 -16.12 -1.49 13.43
N ARG A 85 -15.59 -0.30 13.74
CA ARG A 85 -16.34 0.80 14.34
C ARG A 85 -16.46 1.93 13.33
N ASP A 86 -17.68 2.27 12.95
CA ASP A 86 -17.94 3.40 12.04
C ASP A 86 -17.83 4.75 12.76
N ALA A 87 -17.95 5.85 12.00
CA ALA A 87 -17.85 7.21 12.52
C ALA A 87 -18.96 7.56 13.53
N ALA A 88 -20.13 6.92 13.43
CA ALA A 88 -21.23 7.08 14.39
C ALA A 88 -20.98 6.28 15.69
N GLY A 89 -19.95 5.43 15.71
CA GLY A 89 -19.56 4.61 16.84
C GLY A 89 -20.27 3.25 16.90
N THR A 90 -21.02 2.88 15.87
CA THR A 90 -21.64 1.55 15.74
C THR A 90 -20.55 0.52 15.50
N LEU A 91 -20.63 -0.61 16.23
CA LEU A 91 -19.67 -1.70 16.13
C LEU A 91 -20.27 -2.88 15.34
N TYR A 92 -19.50 -3.38 14.37
CA TYR A 92 -19.79 -4.53 13.53
C TYR A 92 -18.73 -5.62 13.71
N GLY A 93 -19.10 -6.87 13.44
CA GLY A 93 -18.21 -8.03 13.63
C GLY A 93 -18.24 -8.51 15.08
N ARG A 94 -17.06 -8.64 15.71
CA ARG A 94 -16.97 -9.06 17.12
C ARG A 94 -17.62 -8.06 18.08
N SER A 95 -18.12 -8.58 19.19
CA SER A 95 -18.68 -7.75 20.26
C SER A 95 -17.60 -6.86 20.90
N TRP A 96 -18.01 -5.71 21.45
CA TRP A 96 -17.07 -4.80 22.11
C TRP A 96 -16.29 -5.48 23.25
N PRO A 97 -16.91 -6.24 24.16
CA PRO A 97 -16.17 -6.98 25.19
C PRO A 97 -15.11 -7.93 24.62
N ASP A 98 -15.40 -8.61 23.51
CA ASP A 98 -14.45 -9.53 22.88
C ASP A 98 -13.27 -8.79 22.25
N VAL A 99 -13.53 -7.63 21.60
CA VAL A 99 -12.48 -6.78 21.04
C VAL A 99 -11.55 -6.28 22.15
N VAL A 100 -12.11 -5.75 23.24
CA VAL A 100 -11.33 -5.28 24.39
C VAL A 100 -10.52 -6.40 25.02
N ALA A 101 -11.12 -7.58 25.22
CA ALA A 101 -10.43 -8.74 25.77
C ALA A 101 -9.29 -9.25 24.86
N PHE A 102 -9.51 -9.22 23.54
CA PHE A 102 -8.48 -9.58 22.56
C PHE A 102 -7.32 -8.59 22.60
N CYS A 103 -7.60 -7.28 22.52
CA CYS A 103 -6.59 -6.23 22.58
C CYS A 103 -5.79 -6.25 23.91
N ALA A 104 -6.47 -6.52 25.03
CA ALA A 104 -5.83 -6.64 26.34
C ALA A 104 -4.89 -7.85 26.48
N SER A 105 -5.08 -8.88 25.66
CA SER A 105 -4.25 -10.09 25.66
C SER A 105 -3.40 -10.26 24.40
N ALA A 106 -3.35 -9.21 23.56
CA ALA A 106 -2.54 -9.22 22.35
C ALA A 106 -1.06 -9.09 22.68
N ASP A 107 -0.22 -9.87 22.01
CA ASP A 107 1.24 -9.76 22.08
C ASP A 107 1.74 -8.61 21.20
N LEU A 108 1.02 -8.34 20.10
CA LEU A 108 1.39 -7.36 19.10
C LEU A 108 0.16 -6.62 18.57
N PHE A 109 0.26 -5.30 18.46
CA PHE A 109 -0.71 -4.46 17.76
C PHE A 109 -0.01 -3.78 16.59
N VAL A 110 -0.41 -4.07 15.36
CA VAL A 110 0.18 -3.55 14.12
C VAL A 110 -0.73 -2.46 13.55
N HIS A 111 -0.34 -1.21 13.79
CA HIS A 111 -1.02 -0.02 13.30
C HIS A 111 -0.40 0.43 11.98
N ILE A 112 -1.13 0.27 10.88
CA ILE A 112 -0.64 0.58 9.53
C ILE A 112 -1.15 1.96 9.11
N SER A 113 -0.26 2.86 8.69
CA SER A 113 -0.59 4.10 7.97
C SER A 113 -1.64 5.01 8.62
N PHE A 114 -1.56 5.19 9.95
CA PHE A 114 -2.52 5.98 10.73
C PHE A 114 -3.99 5.55 10.54
N SER A 115 -4.23 4.28 10.20
CA SER A 115 -5.56 3.77 9.89
C SER A 115 -6.46 3.54 11.11
N CYS A 116 -6.04 3.93 12.32
CA CYS A 116 -6.79 3.67 13.54
C CYS A 116 -6.69 4.84 14.53
N CYS A 117 -7.83 5.27 15.05
CA CYS A 117 -7.91 6.00 16.30
C CYS A 117 -7.54 5.05 17.44
N LEU A 118 -6.38 5.30 18.07
CA LEU A 118 -5.90 4.46 19.17
C LEU A 118 -6.71 4.79 20.43
N ARG A 119 -7.69 3.96 20.76
CA ARG A 119 -8.39 4.04 22.05
C ARG A 119 -7.57 3.36 23.14
N ASP A 120 -7.81 3.73 24.40
CA ASP A 120 -7.06 3.18 25.54
C ASP A 120 -7.32 1.68 25.73
N GLU A 121 -8.46 1.19 25.27
CA GLU A 121 -8.79 -0.22 25.23
C GLU A 121 -7.98 -1.01 24.20
N TYR A 122 -7.48 -0.35 23.14
CA TYR A 122 -6.72 -0.99 22.06
C TYR A 122 -5.25 -1.14 22.40
N VAL A 123 -4.65 -0.11 22.99
CA VAL A 123 -3.19 -0.01 23.17
C VAL A 123 -2.68 -0.65 24.46
N ARG A 124 -3.21 -1.84 24.79
CA ARG A 124 -2.78 -2.61 25.96
C ARG A 124 -1.71 -3.66 25.64
N ALA A 125 -1.48 -3.92 24.35
CA ALA A 125 -0.44 -4.83 23.90
C ALA A 125 0.95 -4.34 24.34
N PRO A 126 1.86 -5.24 24.77
CA PRO A 126 3.20 -4.87 25.19
C PRO A 126 4.03 -4.30 24.05
N ARG A 127 3.68 -4.65 22.79
CA ARG A 127 4.32 -4.12 21.58
C ARG A 127 3.28 -3.52 20.67
N LEU A 128 3.40 -2.20 20.49
CA LEU A 128 2.57 -1.40 19.59
C LEU A 128 3.46 -0.95 18.44
N VAL A 129 3.21 -1.50 17.26
CA VAL A 129 4.00 -1.30 16.04
C VAL A 129 3.30 -0.29 15.16
N PHE A 130 4.03 0.71 14.68
CA PHE A 130 3.59 1.57 13.59
C PHE A 130 4.26 1.12 12.28
N VAL A 131 3.50 0.97 11.20
CA VAL A 131 4.02 0.71 9.85
C VAL A 131 3.71 1.89 8.95
N ASP A 132 4.75 2.62 8.56
CA ASP A 132 4.71 3.70 7.60
C ASP A 132 4.78 3.16 6.16
N SER A 133 3.63 3.12 5.48
CA SER A 133 3.57 2.73 4.06
C SER A 133 3.82 3.89 3.09
N ASP A 134 3.94 5.13 3.58
CA ASP A 134 3.95 6.36 2.79
C ASP A 134 5.04 7.33 3.32
N PRO A 135 6.33 6.92 3.21
CA PRO A 135 7.43 7.74 3.71
C PRO A 135 7.46 9.10 3.00
N MET A 136 7.89 10.11 3.73
CA MET A 136 7.74 11.56 3.50
C MET A 136 6.36 12.11 3.87
N PHE A 137 5.24 11.44 3.57
CA PHE A 137 3.93 11.95 3.98
C PHE A 137 3.70 11.78 5.47
N THR A 138 3.97 10.58 6.00
CA THR A 138 3.96 10.31 7.45
C THR A 138 4.80 11.34 8.21
N GLN A 139 5.99 11.63 7.70
CA GLN A 139 6.93 12.56 8.34
C GLN A 139 6.51 14.03 8.21
N SER A 140 5.73 14.38 7.18
CA SER A 140 5.17 15.74 7.06
C SER A 140 4.13 16.10 8.12
N PHE A 141 3.52 15.09 8.74
CA PHE A 141 2.46 15.30 9.73
C PHE A 141 2.98 15.52 11.15
N TYR A 142 4.28 15.65 11.39
CA TYR A 142 4.77 15.97 12.72
C TYR A 142 5.97 16.91 12.69
N PRO A 143 6.15 17.76 13.71
CA PRO A 143 7.22 18.74 13.72
C PRO A 143 8.57 18.05 13.92
N HIS A 144 9.53 18.37 13.06
CA HIS A 144 10.93 17.94 13.23
C HIS A 144 11.67 18.85 14.21
N ARG A 145 12.81 18.38 14.74
CA ARG A 145 13.66 19.17 15.65
C ARG A 145 13.99 20.54 15.03
N GLY A 146 13.67 21.62 15.77
CA GLY A 146 13.87 23.00 15.33
C GLY A 146 12.70 23.62 14.52
N GLY A 147 11.58 22.91 14.39
CA GLY A 147 10.36 23.43 13.76
C GLY A 147 9.56 24.38 14.67
N GLY A 148 8.65 25.15 14.05
CA GLY A 148 7.72 26.03 14.77
C GLY A 148 6.62 25.26 15.52
N THR A 149 5.71 26.00 16.17
CA THR A 149 4.58 25.43 16.91
C THR A 149 3.72 24.55 16.00
N PRO A 150 3.51 23.26 16.31
CA PRO A 150 2.68 22.38 15.49
C PRO A 150 1.20 22.81 15.50
N ASP A 151 0.53 22.65 14.36
CA ASP A 151 -0.93 22.78 14.29
C ASP A 151 -1.64 21.59 14.98
N GLU A 152 -2.97 21.62 15.04
CA GLU A 152 -3.76 20.57 15.70
C GLU A 152 -3.57 19.20 15.05
N ARG A 153 -3.50 19.15 13.72
CA ARG A 153 -3.29 17.91 12.97
C ARG A 153 -1.91 17.33 13.29
N ALA A 154 -0.87 18.16 13.27
CA ALA A 154 0.49 17.74 13.57
C ALA A 154 0.65 17.32 15.05
N SER A 155 -0.07 17.99 15.94
CA SER A 155 -0.13 17.64 17.36
C SER A 155 -0.83 16.30 17.59
N TRP A 156 -1.90 15.99 16.84
CA TRP A 156 -2.56 14.68 16.89
C TRP A 156 -1.61 13.57 16.42
N HIS A 157 -0.97 13.72 15.25
CA HIS A 157 -0.06 12.70 14.71
C HIS A 157 1.13 12.46 15.63
N SER A 158 1.70 13.53 16.20
CA SER A 158 2.79 13.43 17.18
C SER A 158 2.38 12.66 18.44
N ARG A 159 1.19 12.95 18.99
CA ARG A 159 0.66 12.20 20.15
C ARG A 159 0.38 10.75 19.80
N THR A 160 -0.16 10.47 18.62
CA THR A 160 -0.42 9.12 18.14
C THR A 160 0.88 8.34 18.02
N LEU A 161 1.91 8.87 17.35
CA LEU A 161 3.20 8.20 17.18
C LEU A 161 3.89 7.91 18.52
N ARG A 162 3.83 8.83 19.50
CA ARG A 162 4.43 8.63 20.84
C ARG A 162 3.87 7.44 21.61
N ARG A 163 2.73 6.88 21.20
CA ARG A 163 2.16 5.68 21.83
C ARG A 163 2.82 4.40 21.33
N HIS A 164 3.43 4.43 20.15
CA HIS A 164 4.05 3.25 19.54
C HIS A 164 5.44 3.01 20.11
N HIS A 165 5.80 1.73 20.15
CA HIS A 165 7.06 1.25 20.68
C HIS A 165 8.08 0.98 19.57
N VAL A 166 7.62 0.60 18.37
CA VAL A 166 8.48 0.20 17.26
C VAL A 166 7.92 0.76 15.96
N PHE A 167 8.80 1.30 15.12
CA PHE A 167 8.44 1.99 13.89
C PHE A 167 9.05 1.27 12.70
N PHE A 168 8.21 0.87 11.75
CA PHE A 168 8.62 0.31 10.46
C PHE A 168 8.31 1.28 9.33
N THR A 169 9.09 1.23 8.25
CA THR A 169 8.87 2.05 7.05
C THR A 169 9.10 1.26 5.77
N PHE A 170 8.36 1.61 4.72
CA PHE A 170 8.63 1.16 3.35
C PHE A 170 9.77 1.93 2.66
N GLY A 171 10.32 2.96 3.32
CA GLY A 171 11.49 3.68 2.85
C GLY A 171 12.78 2.88 3.03
N GLU A 172 13.08 1.93 2.14
CA GLU A 172 14.25 1.05 2.28
C GLU A 172 15.60 1.77 2.24
N ASN A 173 15.67 2.98 1.71
CA ASN A 173 16.88 3.80 1.76
C ASN A 173 17.03 4.58 3.06
N PHE A 174 16.17 4.39 4.07
CA PHE A 174 16.31 5.06 5.35
C PHE A 174 17.74 4.93 5.91
N GLY A 175 18.33 6.07 6.30
CA GLY A 175 19.72 6.17 6.75
C GLY A 175 20.78 6.31 5.65
N ALA A 176 20.44 6.11 4.37
CA ALA A 176 21.37 6.34 3.26
C ALA A 176 21.62 7.85 3.03
N PRO A 177 22.82 8.28 2.59
CA PRO A 177 23.16 9.71 2.45
C PRO A 177 22.25 10.52 1.53
N GLU A 178 21.69 9.89 0.51
CA GLU A 178 20.81 10.53 -0.48
C GLU A 178 19.31 10.45 -0.10
N CYS A 179 18.96 9.66 0.92
CA CYS A 179 17.59 9.54 1.40
C CYS A 179 17.19 10.75 2.24
N ARG A 180 16.00 11.30 1.97
CA ARG A 180 15.48 12.52 2.62
C ARG A 180 14.43 12.27 3.68
N ILE A 181 14.13 11.01 3.99
CA ILE A 181 13.28 10.67 5.14
C ILE A 181 13.96 11.20 6.42
N PRO A 182 13.26 12.03 7.21
CA PRO A 182 13.76 12.51 8.50
C PRO A 182 14.18 11.38 9.43
N GLN A 183 15.31 11.58 10.12
CA GLN A 183 15.92 10.58 11.02
C GLN A 183 15.62 10.84 12.50
N ASP A 184 14.56 11.61 12.79
CA ASP A 184 14.12 11.89 14.16
C ASP A 184 13.45 10.70 14.84
N ILE A 185 12.96 9.75 14.05
CA ILE A 185 12.43 8.46 14.50
C ILE A 185 13.36 7.35 13.99
N SER A 186 13.61 6.35 14.84
CA SER A 186 14.38 5.16 14.46
C SER A 186 13.49 4.19 13.68
N TRP A 187 13.49 4.30 12.36
CA TRP A 187 12.70 3.45 11.47
C TRP A 187 13.41 2.13 11.15
N ILE A 188 12.68 1.02 11.20
CA ILE A 188 13.09 -0.30 10.72
C ILE A 188 12.51 -0.51 9.32
N THR A 189 13.37 -0.79 8.33
CA THR A 189 12.89 -1.01 6.97
C THR A 189 12.11 -2.32 6.86
N THR A 190 10.99 -2.28 6.13
CA THR A 190 10.16 -3.42 5.75
C THR A 190 9.55 -3.20 4.37
N ARG A 191 8.77 -4.16 3.90
CA ARG A 191 8.07 -4.13 2.61
C ARG A 191 6.61 -4.52 2.77
N GLN A 192 5.84 -4.29 1.73
CA GLN A 192 4.49 -4.84 1.62
C GLN A 192 4.55 -6.38 1.65
N PRO A 193 3.91 -7.06 2.62
CA PRO A 193 3.74 -8.51 2.56
C PRO A 193 2.72 -8.86 1.47
N ILE A 194 3.01 -9.91 0.71
CA ILE A 194 2.11 -10.50 -0.27
C ILE A 194 1.85 -11.97 0.06
N VAL A 195 0.59 -12.27 0.31
CA VAL A 195 0.08 -13.61 0.51
C VAL A 195 -0.06 -14.28 -0.85
N LEU A 196 1.03 -14.86 -1.34
CA LEU A 196 1.16 -15.29 -2.74
C LEU A 196 0.05 -16.23 -3.23
N ASP A 197 -0.49 -17.10 -2.38
CA ASP A 197 -1.55 -18.04 -2.79
C ASP A 197 -2.87 -17.33 -3.13
N CYS A 198 -3.09 -16.10 -2.63
CA CYS A 198 -4.23 -15.26 -3.01
C CYS A 198 -4.12 -14.74 -4.46
N PHE A 199 -2.94 -14.85 -5.09
CA PHE A 199 -2.66 -14.36 -6.44
C PHE A 199 -2.31 -15.49 -7.41
N ALA A 200 -1.55 -16.51 -6.97
CA ALA A 200 -0.98 -17.55 -7.83
C ALA A 200 -2.01 -18.24 -8.74
N ARG A 201 -3.19 -18.58 -8.23
CA ARG A 201 -4.28 -19.24 -8.99
C ARG A 201 -5.04 -18.30 -9.95
N HIS A 202 -4.76 -17.01 -9.89
CA HIS A 202 -5.38 -15.97 -10.70
C HIS A 202 -4.42 -15.38 -11.73
N ALA A 203 -3.20 -15.90 -11.83
CA ALA A 203 -2.26 -15.53 -12.88
C ALA A 203 -2.82 -15.91 -14.26
N VAL A 204 -2.74 -14.98 -15.21
CA VAL A 204 -3.13 -15.22 -16.60
C VAL A 204 -1.86 -15.53 -17.41
N PRO A 205 -1.86 -16.58 -18.27
CA PRO A 205 -0.73 -16.86 -19.17
C PRO A 205 -0.41 -15.67 -20.06
N VAL A 206 0.88 -15.41 -20.34
CA VAL A 206 1.33 -14.24 -21.11
C VAL A 206 0.63 -14.14 -22.47
N SER A 207 0.41 -15.27 -23.15
CA SER A 207 -0.29 -15.32 -24.45
C SER A 207 -1.75 -14.85 -24.40
N ALA A 208 -2.39 -14.87 -23.24
CA ALA A 208 -3.79 -14.49 -23.04
C ALA A 208 -3.94 -13.09 -22.40
N ARG A 209 -2.84 -12.41 -22.09
CA ARG A 209 -2.87 -11.06 -21.52
C ARG A 209 -3.19 -10.02 -22.59
N ARG A 210 -3.91 -8.97 -22.21
CA ARG A 210 -4.08 -7.76 -23.01
C ARG A 210 -2.69 -7.17 -23.24
N ARG A 211 -2.32 -6.87 -24.49
CA ARG A 211 -1.02 -6.29 -24.86
C ARG A 211 -0.93 -4.81 -24.49
N THR A 212 -1.20 -4.48 -23.23
CA THR A 212 -1.29 -3.13 -22.69
C THR A 212 -0.57 -3.08 -21.35
N LEU A 213 0.20 -2.02 -21.11
CA LEU A 213 0.72 -1.73 -19.78
C LEU A 213 -0.28 -0.86 -19.03
N THR A 214 -0.57 -1.22 -17.79
CA THR A 214 -1.66 -0.61 -17.03
C THR A 214 -1.18 0.06 -15.75
N THR A 215 -1.94 1.04 -15.30
CA THR A 215 -1.74 1.69 -14.01
C THR A 215 -3.07 2.15 -13.43
N VAL A 216 -3.13 2.24 -12.11
CA VAL A 216 -4.31 2.74 -11.39
C VAL A 216 -3.89 3.95 -10.57
N THR A 217 -4.60 5.06 -10.72
CA THR A 217 -4.31 6.28 -9.94
C THR A 217 -5.55 7.12 -9.72
N SER A 218 -5.60 7.77 -8.55
CA SER A 218 -6.42 8.95 -8.36
C SER A 218 -5.72 10.16 -8.96
N TRP A 219 -6.52 11.09 -9.49
CA TRP A 219 -6.09 12.38 -9.98
C TRP A 219 -6.79 13.48 -9.21
N GLU A 220 -5.99 14.27 -8.50
CA GLU A 220 -6.48 15.40 -7.71
C GLU A 220 -5.92 16.70 -8.29
N LYS A 221 -6.79 17.71 -8.45
CA LYS A 221 -6.41 18.98 -9.09
C LYS A 221 -5.47 19.81 -8.21
N ASP A 222 -5.68 19.78 -6.90
CA ASP A 222 -5.08 20.71 -5.91
C ASP A 222 -4.17 20.00 -4.89
N HIS A 223 -3.77 18.74 -5.15
CA HIS A 223 -2.94 17.99 -4.20
C HIS A 223 -1.47 18.36 -4.37
N HIS A 224 -1.02 19.30 -3.54
CA HIS A 224 0.39 19.60 -3.36
C HIS A 224 1.06 18.47 -2.56
N GLY A 225 2.35 18.23 -2.82
CA GLY A 225 3.12 17.29 -2.01
C GLY A 225 3.36 17.81 -0.59
N PRO A 226 3.89 16.93 0.28
CA PRO A 226 4.23 17.28 1.65
C PRO A 226 5.36 18.31 1.70
N VAL A 227 5.42 19.05 2.80
CA VAL A 227 6.62 19.78 3.23
C VAL A 227 7.32 18.94 4.28
N VAL A 228 8.58 18.57 4.03
CA VAL A 228 9.36 17.72 4.93
C VAL A 228 10.72 18.37 5.14
N GLY A 229 11.12 18.59 6.40
CA GLY A 229 12.37 19.29 6.72
C GLY A 229 12.50 20.67 6.07
N GLY A 230 11.39 21.40 5.90
CA GLY A 230 11.35 22.72 5.24
C GLY A 230 11.41 22.69 3.71
N ILE A 231 11.46 21.50 3.09
CA ILE A 231 11.47 21.33 1.63
C ILE A 231 10.06 20.96 1.17
N ALA A 232 9.50 21.75 0.25
CA ALA A 232 8.24 21.44 -0.40
C ALA A 232 8.47 20.44 -1.55
N TYR A 233 7.72 19.34 -1.53
CA TYR A 233 7.73 18.34 -2.60
C TYR A 233 6.48 18.48 -3.48
N GLY A 234 6.56 17.96 -4.70
CA GLY A 234 5.41 17.87 -5.62
C GLY A 234 4.47 16.71 -5.28
N GLY A 235 3.40 16.59 -6.05
CA GLY A 235 2.50 15.45 -6.03
C GLY A 235 2.87 14.36 -7.04
N LYS A 236 2.03 13.33 -7.13
CA LYS A 236 2.17 12.30 -8.19
C LYS A 236 1.90 12.86 -9.59
N ARG A 237 1.01 13.85 -9.69
CA ARG A 237 0.71 14.56 -10.93
C ARG A 237 1.97 15.16 -11.55
N ASP A 238 2.81 15.82 -10.75
CA ASP A 238 4.03 16.46 -11.24
C ASP A 238 4.99 15.46 -11.86
N GLU A 239 5.11 14.27 -11.26
CA GLU A 239 5.87 13.17 -11.87
C GLU A 239 5.21 12.66 -13.14
N PHE A 240 3.89 12.44 -13.14
CA PHE A 240 3.17 11.93 -14.30
C PHE A 240 3.31 12.85 -15.53
N GLU A 241 3.20 14.15 -15.33
CA GLU A 241 3.29 15.16 -16.40
C GLU A 241 4.61 15.07 -17.18
N ARG A 242 5.71 14.68 -16.52
CA ARG A 242 7.02 14.46 -17.16
C ARG A 242 7.01 13.33 -18.18
N PHE A 243 6.06 12.40 -18.07
CA PHE A 243 5.93 11.23 -18.93
C PHE A 243 4.67 11.26 -19.80
N ILE A 244 3.97 12.40 -19.89
CA ILE A 244 2.72 12.47 -20.65
C ILE A 244 2.90 12.11 -22.12
N THR A 245 4.09 12.32 -22.70
CA THR A 245 4.41 12.02 -24.10
C THR A 245 4.91 10.59 -24.34
N LEU A 246 5.05 9.77 -23.28
CA LEU A 246 5.57 8.40 -23.37
C LEU A 246 4.82 7.50 -24.36
N PRO A 247 3.47 7.55 -24.53
CA PRO A 247 2.80 6.67 -25.47
C PRO A 247 3.31 6.80 -26.92
N ALA A 248 3.74 7.99 -27.33
CA ALA A 248 4.31 8.23 -28.66
C ALA A 248 5.68 7.54 -28.87
N ARG A 249 6.35 7.13 -27.79
CA ARG A 249 7.65 6.44 -27.80
C ARG A 249 7.53 4.97 -27.40
N SER A 250 6.36 4.54 -26.95
CA SER A 250 6.14 3.21 -26.39
C SER A 250 5.85 2.17 -27.47
N ARG A 251 6.46 0.98 -27.34
CA ARG A 251 6.16 -0.19 -28.19
C ARG A 251 4.82 -0.86 -27.84
N LEU A 252 4.28 -0.58 -26.66
CA LEU A 252 3.02 -1.16 -26.16
C LEU A 252 2.04 -0.04 -25.76
N PRO A 253 0.73 -0.21 -26.02
CA PRO A 253 -0.30 0.68 -25.49
C PRO A 253 -0.17 0.90 -23.99
N LEU A 254 -0.40 2.15 -23.56
CA LEU A 254 -0.40 2.54 -22.15
C LEU A 254 -1.81 2.91 -21.73
N GLU A 255 -2.29 2.28 -20.66
CA GLU A 255 -3.62 2.49 -20.11
C GLU A 255 -3.56 2.97 -18.67
N ILE A 256 -4.33 3.99 -18.38
CA ILE A 256 -4.50 4.56 -17.05
C ILE A 256 -5.95 4.40 -16.60
N ALA A 257 -6.14 3.61 -15.55
CA ALA A 257 -7.36 3.59 -14.79
C ALA A 257 -7.37 4.80 -13.84
N LEU A 258 -8.24 5.76 -14.13
CA LEU A 258 -8.23 7.09 -13.53
C LEU A 258 -9.49 7.32 -12.69
N SER A 259 -9.32 7.76 -11.44
CA SER A 259 -10.40 8.36 -10.64
C SER A 259 -10.16 9.86 -10.45
N GLY A 260 -11.23 10.59 -10.17
CA GLY A 260 -11.17 12.05 -9.94
C GLY A 260 -11.18 12.88 -11.22
N PRO A 261 -11.11 14.22 -11.10
CA PRO A 261 -11.29 15.15 -12.22
C PRO A 261 -10.01 15.32 -13.06
N GLY A 262 -9.42 14.21 -13.52
CA GLY A 262 -8.18 14.21 -14.30
C GLY A 262 -8.37 14.65 -15.77
N PRO A 263 -7.27 15.00 -16.46
CA PRO A 263 -7.30 15.63 -17.78
C PRO A 263 -7.48 14.60 -18.92
N ILE A 264 -8.61 13.88 -18.93
CA ILE A 264 -8.89 12.75 -19.84
C ILE A 264 -8.59 13.09 -21.31
N GLU A 265 -9.13 14.19 -21.82
CA GLU A 265 -8.95 14.61 -23.21
C GLU A 265 -7.48 14.89 -23.56
N ARG A 266 -6.70 15.44 -22.62
CA ARG A 266 -5.28 15.71 -22.83
C ARG A 266 -4.48 14.41 -22.84
N LEU A 267 -4.79 13.48 -21.94
CA LEU A 267 -4.19 12.14 -21.91
C LEU A 267 -4.43 11.41 -23.24
N GLN A 268 -5.69 11.38 -23.71
CA GLN A 268 -6.05 10.75 -24.98
C GLN A 268 -5.35 11.39 -26.19
N ARG A 269 -5.23 12.72 -26.22
CA ARG A 269 -4.46 13.43 -27.27
C ARG A 269 -2.97 13.04 -27.31
N HIS A 270 -2.40 12.63 -26.18
CA HIS A 270 -1.02 12.12 -26.11
C HIS A 270 -0.92 10.60 -26.29
N GLY A 271 -2.03 9.91 -26.60
CA GLY A 271 -2.05 8.49 -26.90
C GLY A 271 -2.28 7.56 -25.71
N TRP A 272 -2.68 8.09 -24.55
CA TRP A 272 -3.09 7.27 -23.41
C TRP A 272 -4.48 6.69 -23.60
N SER A 273 -4.63 5.39 -23.36
CA SER A 273 -5.95 4.80 -23.09
C SER A 273 -6.37 5.19 -21.67
N VAL A 274 -7.59 5.67 -21.48
CA VAL A 274 -8.11 6.05 -20.16
C VAL A 274 -9.36 5.24 -19.88
N VAL A 275 -9.38 4.57 -18.72
CA VAL A 275 -10.54 3.81 -18.24
C VAL A 275 -10.95 4.30 -16.86
N ASP A 276 -12.20 4.07 -16.48
CA ASP A 276 -12.69 4.44 -15.14
C ASP A 276 -12.04 3.55 -14.08
N ALA A 277 -11.34 4.16 -13.11
CA ALA A 277 -10.74 3.42 -12.01
C ALA A 277 -11.76 2.65 -11.17
N TYR A 278 -12.99 3.15 -11.02
CA TYR A 278 -14.03 2.42 -10.26
C TYR A 278 -14.43 1.13 -10.96
N ALA A 279 -14.49 1.12 -12.29
CA ALA A 279 -14.83 -0.07 -13.08
C ALA A 279 -13.80 -1.19 -12.94
N VAL A 280 -12.56 -0.87 -12.61
CA VAL A 280 -11.47 -1.86 -12.44
C VAL A 280 -11.11 -2.11 -10.98
N SER A 281 -11.69 -1.39 -10.03
CA SER A 281 -11.34 -1.49 -8.61
C SER A 281 -12.53 -1.55 -7.65
N SER A 282 -13.74 -1.77 -8.18
CA SER A 282 -14.99 -1.89 -7.43
C SER A 282 -14.96 -2.93 -6.31
N ASP A 283 -14.16 -3.98 -6.48
CA ASP A 283 -13.99 -5.06 -5.50
C ASP A 283 -12.61 -5.74 -5.66
N PRO A 284 -12.20 -6.58 -4.70
CA PRO A 284 -10.90 -7.23 -4.71
C PRO A 284 -10.66 -8.17 -5.90
N TRP A 285 -11.69 -8.85 -6.43
CA TRP A 285 -11.53 -9.79 -7.53
C TRP A 285 -11.43 -9.08 -8.87
N THR A 286 -12.28 -8.08 -9.10
CA THR A 286 -12.24 -7.23 -10.29
C THR A 286 -10.88 -6.54 -10.41
N TYR A 287 -10.37 -6.01 -9.30
CA TYR A 287 -9.02 -5.42 -9.26
C TYR A 287 -7.93 -6.43 -9.59
N ARG A 288 -7.92 -7.59 -8.93
CA ARG A 288 -6.91 -8.62 -9.19
C ARG A 288 -6.97 -9.13 -10.64
N ALA A 289 -8.16 -9.29 -11.20
CA ALA A 289 -8.35 -9.70 -12.59
C ALA A 289 -7.84 -8.63 -13.57
N TYR A 290 -8.08 -7.35 -13.28
CA TYR A 290 -7.53 -6.24 -14.06
C TYR A 290 -6.00 -6.31 -14.09
N LEU A 291 -5.35 -6.41 -12.92
CA LEU A 291 -3.88 -6.54 -12.84
C LEU A 291 -3.38 -7.77 -13.59
N ALA A 292 -4.01 -8.93 -13.40
CA ALA A 292 -3.57 -10.20 -13.98
C ALA A 292 -3.66 -10.21 -15.51
N SER A 293 -4.67 -9.52 -16.06
CA SER A 293 -4.89 -9.43 -17.50
C SER A 293 -3.88 -8.53 -18.23
N SER A 294 -3.11 -7.73 -17.52
CA SER A 294 -2.21 -6.73 -18.10
C SER A 294 -0.91 -7.33 -18.59
N PHE A 295 -0.35 -6.80 -19.69
CA PHE A 295 0.94 -7.26 -20.20
C PHE A 295 2.09 -6.89 -19.26
N GLY A 296 1.96 -5.75 -18.57
CA GLY A 296 2.88 -5.23 -17.59
C GLY A 296 2.25 -4.10 -16.80
N GLU A 297 2.89 -3.69 -15.71
CA GLU A 297 2.65 -2.39 -15.10
C GLU A 297 3.54 -1.34 -15.76
N TRP A 298 3.00 -0.14 -16.00
CA TRP A 298 3.82 1.06 -16.07
C TRP A 298 3.37 2.03 -14.99
N SER A 299 4.26 2.56 -14.14
CA SER A 299 3.83 3.58 -13.18
C SER A 299 4.91 4.55 -12.72
N VAL A 300 4.46 5.77 -12.43
CA VAL A 300 5.22 6.78 -11.70
C VAL A 300 4.91 6.72 -10.20
N ALA A 301 5.90 7.09 -9.40
CA ALA A 301 5.78 7.22 -7.96
C ALA A 301 5.31 8.64 -7.58
N LYS A 302 4.96 8.86 -6.31
CA LYS A 302 4.75 10.22 -5.82
C LYS A 302 6.10 10.95 -5.81
N ASN A 303 6.12 12.23 -6.18
CA ASN A 303 7.36 13.03 -6.23
C ASN A 303 8.22 12.94 -4.95
N PRO A 304 7.67 12.94 -3.71
CA PRO A 304 8.50 12.85 -2.51
C PRO A 304 9.31 11.56 -2.43
N TYR A 305 8.79 10.45 -2.97
CA TYR A 305 9.50 9.19 -3.00
C TYR A 305 10.70 9.24 -3.95
N VAL A 306 10.53 9.91 -5.08
CA VAL A 306 11.52 10.05 -6.17
C VAL A 306 12.59 11.06 -5.79
N ALA A 307 12.18 12.31 -5.54
CA ALA A 307 13.07 13.40 -5.16
C ALA A 307 13.74 13.15 -3.81
N GLY A 308 13.04 12.49 -2.88
CA GLY A 308 13.57 12.09 -1.58
C GLY A 308 14.41 10.81 -1.59
N ARG A 309 14.54 10.12 -2.74
CA ARG A 309 15.32 8.88 -2.89
C ARG A 309 15.00 7.83 -1.81
N THR A 310 13.73 7.73 -1.44
CA THR A 310 13.24 6.96 -0.28
C THR A 310 13.48 5.46 -0.36
N GLY A 311 13.68 4.91 -1.56
CA GLY A 311 13.73 3.48 -1.80
C GLY A 311 12.36 2.80 -1.77
N TRP A 312 11.27 3.58 -1.73
CA TRP A 312 9.90 3.07 -1.66
C TRP A 312 9.54 2.21 -2.87
N PHE A 313 8.90 1.06 -2.63
CA PHE A 313 8.38 0.17 -3.65
C PHE A 313 6.87 -0.04 -3.46
N SER A 314 6.10 0.03 -4.55
CA SER A 314 4.64 0.07 -4.46
C SER A 314 4.01 -1.28 -4.07
N CYS A 315 3.01 -1.22 -3.19
CA CYS A 315 2.14 -2.36 -2.87
C CYS A 315 1.46 -2.93 -4.13
N ARG A 316 0.93 -2.06 -5.00
CA ARG A 316 0.34 -2.46 -6.29
C ARG A 316 1.35 -3.18 -7.17
N THR A 317 2.58 -2.67 -7.25
CA THR A 317 3.63 -3.33 -8.03
C THR A 317 3.91 -4.72 -7.50
N ALA A 318 4.01 -4.88 -6.17
CA ALA A 318 4.17 -6.20 -5.56
C ALA A 318 2.99 -7.15 -5.91
N CYS A 319 1.75 -6.65 -5.98
CA CYS A 319 0.59 -7.43 -6.46
C CYS A 319 0.70 -7.84 -7.94
N TYR A 320 1.17 -6.95 -8.83
CA TYR A 320 1.44 -7.33 -10.23
C TYR A 320 2.48 -8.45 -10.33
N LEU A 321 3.59 -8.33 -9.57
CA LEU A 321 4.66 -9.32 -9.57
C LEU A 321 4.16 -10.69 -9.09
N ALA A 322 3.29 -10.72 -8.08
CA ALA A 322 2.68 -11.96 -7.57
C ALA A 322 1.73 -12.65 -8.58
N LEU A 323 1.25 -11.91 -9.59
CA LEU A 323 0.49 -12.43 -10.74
C LEU A 323 1.39 -12.80 -11.92
N GLY A 324 2.71 -12.65 -11.76
CA GLY A 324 3.70 -12.82 -12.82
C GLY A 324 3.61 -11.76 -13.90
N VAL A 325 3.11 -10.57 -13.56
CA VAL A 325 3.02 -9.42 -14.46
C VAL A 325 4.24 -8.53 -14.20
N PRO A 326 5.13 -8.33 -15.19
CA PRO A 326 6.33 -7.53 -15.01
C PRO A 326 6.00 -6.05 -14.86
N ALA A 327 6.91 -5.28 -14.28
CA ALA A 327 6.69 -3.88 -13.94
C ALA A 327 7.79 -2.97 -14.50
N VAL A 328 7.39 -1.91 -15.19
CA VAL A 328 8.25 -0.79 -15.60
C VAL A 328 7.89 0.40 -14.70
N VAL A 329 8.73 0.69 -13.70
CA VAL A 329 8.36 1.62 -12.61
C VAL A 329 9.45 2.65 -12.33
N GLN A 330 9.03 3.85 -11.93
CA GLN A 330 9.94 4.96 -11.71
C GLN A 330 10.88 4.73 -10.53
N ASP A 331 12.18 5.01 -10.71
CA ASP A 331 13.22 4.80 -9.70
C ASP A 331 13.09 5.78 -8.51
N THR A 332 12.64 5.27 -7.37
CA THR A 332 12.64 5.96 -6.07
C THR A 332 13.93 5.75 -5.27
N GLY A 333 14.90 5.02 -5.84
CA GLY A 333 16.08 4.48 -5.17
C GLY A 333 15.93 3.01 -4.76
N PHE A 334 14.79 2.36 -5.05
CA PHE A 334 14.53 0.95 -4.70
C PHE A 334 15.50 -0.02 -5.39
N VAL A 335 16.16 0.39 -6.47
CA VAL A 335 17.12 -0.40 -7.24
C VAL A 335 18.34 -0.87 -6.42
N ARG A 336 18.56 -0.26 -5.24
CA ARG A 336 19.59 -0.70 -4.28
C ARG A 336 19.21 -1.98 -3.55
N HIS A 337 17.92 -2.29 -3.46
CA HIS A 337 17.38 -3.35 -2.61
C HIS A 337 16.67 -4.45 -3.39
N ILE A 338 16.15 -4.14 -4.58
CA ILE A 338 15.44 -5.08 -5.44
C ILE A 338 16.16 -5.17 -6.80
N PRO A 339 16.54 -6.38 -7.26
CA PRO A 339 17.16 -6.57 -8.57
C PRO A 339 16.28 -6.03 -9.69
N THR A 340 16.89 -5.34 -10.66
CA THR A 340 16.20 -4.81 -11.83
C THR A 340 16.81 -5.32 -13.13
N GLY A 341 16.08 -5.16 -14.23
CA GLY A 341 16.48 -5.59 -15.57
C GLY A 341 15.70 -6.83 -16.06
N LEU A 342 15.18 -7.66 -15.16
CA LEU A 342 14.25 -8.75 -15.48
C LEU A 342 13.11 -8.76 -14.47
N GLY A 343 11.87 -8.92 -14.93
CA GLY A 343 10.66 -8.81 -14.09
C GLY A 343 10.32 -7.39 -13.65
N VAL A 344 11.28 -6.65 -13.09
CA VAL A 344 11.17 -5.22 -12.74
C VAL A 344 12.20 -4.43 -13.53
N LEU A 345 11.78 -3.35 -14.19
CA LEU A 345 12.65 -2.42 -14.89
C LEU A 345 12.43 -1.02 -14.34
N ALA A 346 13.51 -0.40 -13.87
CA ALA A 346 13.48 0.95 -13.34
C ALA A 346 13.73 1.98 -14.45
N PHE A 347 13.09 3.15 -14.35
CA PHE A 347 13.37 4.28 -15.23
C PHE A 347 13.40 5.61 -14.47
N ARG A 348 14.10 6.60 -15.03
CA ARG A 348 14.14 7.99 -14.58
C ARG A 348 13.73 8.97 -15.68
N THR A 349 13.81 8.56 -16.93
CA THR A 349 13.52 9.38 -18.10
C THR A 349 12.52 8.69 -19.03
N VAL A 350 11.89 9.47 -19.92
CA VAL A 350 10.94 8.94 -20.93
C VAL A 350 11.63 7.93 -21.86
N ASP A 351 12.89 8.18 -22.22
CA ASP A 351 13.66 7.29 -23.10
C ASP A 351 13.96 5.94 -22.40
N GLU A 352 14.39 5.98 -21.14
CA GLU A 352 14.60 4.76 -20.34
C GLU A 352 13.30 3.97 -20.16
N ALA A 353 12.16 4.65 -19.94
CA ALA A 353 10.87 4.00 -19.85
C ALA A 353 10.49 3.31 -21.17
N ALA A 354 10.66 3.98 -22.31
CA ALA A 354 10.37 3.43 -23.63
C ALA A 354 11.26 2.21 -23.97
N GLU A 355 12.54 2.27 -23.61
CA GLU A 355 13.47 1.15 -23.76
C GLU A 355 13.06 -0.04 -22.87
N ALA A 356 12.75 0.22 -21.60
CA ALA A 356 12.27 -0.80 -20.67
C ALA A 356 10.99 -1.49 -21.17
N ILE A 357 10.04 -0.73 -21.70
CA ILE A 357 8.82 -1.27 -22.30
C ILE A 357 9.15 -2.15 -23.51
N THR A 358 10.11 -1.74 -24.34
CA THR A 358 10.56 -2.53 -25.48
C THR A 358 11.12 -3.88 -25.04
N ARG A 359 11.94 -3.91 -23.98
CA ARG A 359 12.50 -5.14 -23.42
C ARG A 359 11.43 -6.10 -22.89
N VAL A 360 10.44 -5.57 -22.17
CA VAL A 360 9.27 -6.36 -21.73
C VAL A 360 8.51 -6.93 -22.93
N ALA A 361 8.35 -6.14 -24.00
CA ALA A 361 7.67 -6.58 -25.21
C ALA A 361 8.43 -7.65 -26.00
N THR A 362 9.77 -7.69 -25.93
CA THR A 362 10.62 -8.64 -26.67
C THR A 362 10.80 -9.97 -25.95
N GLU A 363 10.87 -9.98 -24.61
CA GLU A 363 11.10 -11.19 -23.82
C GLU A 363 10.01 -11.43 -22.75
N PRO A 364 8.71 -11.42 -23.12
CA PRO A 364 7.63 -11.31 -22.15
C PRO A 364 7.53 -12.50 -21.19
N GLU A 365 7.79 -13.73 -21.66
CA GLU A 365 7.80 -14.93 -20.80
C GLU A 365 8.92 -14.89 -19.77
N ARG A 366 10.10 -14.41 -20.17
CA ARG A 366 11.26 -14.27 -19.27
C ARG A 366 10.98 -13.22 -18.20
N HIS A 367 10.37 -12.10 -18.58
CA HIS A 367 9.95 -11.07 -17.63
C HIS A 367 8.85 -11.55 -16.70
N ALA A 368 7.86 -12.32 -17.18
CA ALA A 368 6.80 -12.89 -16.34
C ALA A 368 7.34 -13.88 -15.30
N ALA A 369 8.25 -14.78 -15.70
CA ALA A 369 8.89 -15.72 -14.78
C ALA A 369 9.77 -15.02 -13.73
N ALA A 370 10.53 -14.00 -14.14
CA ALA A 370 11.32 -13.18 -13.23
C ALA A 370 10.44 -12.39 -12.25
N ALA A 371 9.28 -11.89 -12.68
CA ALA A 371 8.33 -11.21 -11.81
C ALA A 371 7.83 -12.11 -10.68
N LEU A 372 7.47 -13.37 -10.98
CA LEU A 372 7.08 -14.36 -9.96
C LEU A 372 8.23 -14.67 -8.98
N THR A 373 9.46 -14.73 -9.49
CA THR A 373 10.65 -14.98 -8.66
C THR A 373 10.87 -13.81 -7.70
N LEU A 374 10.83 -12.57 -8.20
CA LEU A 374 10.94 -11.38 -7.36
C LEU A 374 9.81 -11.29 -6.32
N ALA A 375 8.58 -11.63 -6.69
CA ALA A 375 7.46 -11.68 -5.74
C ALA A 375 7.74 -12.66 -4.57
N ARG A 376 8.26 -13.85 -4.88
CA ARG A 376 8.61 -14.86 -3.88
C ARG A 376 9.77 -14.42 -2.98
N ASP A 377 10.84 -13.92 -3.59
CA ASP A 377 12.08 -13.66 -2.86
C ASP A 377 12.00 -12.39 -2.00
N TYR A 378 11.24 -11.38 -2.44
CA TYR A 378 11.24 -10.05 -1.81
C TYR A 378 9.93 -9.70 -1.09
N PHE A 379 8.82 -10.37 -1.42
CA PHE A 379 7.49 -9.98 -0.95
C PHE A 379 6.64 -11.11 -0.35
N ASP A 380 7.11 -12.37 -0.27
CA ASP A 380 6.36 -13.43 0.40
C ASP A 380 6.03 -13.01 1.84
N SER A 381 4.73 -12.96 2.16
CA SER A 381 4.25 -12.56 3.48
C SER A 381 4.84 -13.40 4.60
N ARG A 382 5.16 -14.69 4.36
CA ARG A 382 5.82 -15.53 5.36
C ARG A 382 7.17 -14.93 5.78
N THR A 383 8.00 -14.56 4.81
CA THR A 383 9.33 -13.99 5.06
C THR A 383 9.24 -12.59 5.65
N VAL A 384 8.43 -11.72 5.03
CA VAL A 384 8.28 -10.32 5.44
C VAL A 384 7.72 -10.21 6.86
N LEU A 385 6.65 -10.95 7.18
CA LEU A 385 5.97 -10.86 8.47
C LEU A 385 6.72 -11.59 9.59
N THR A 386 7.41 -12.70 9.29
CA THR A 386 8.31 -13.35 10.26
C THR A 386 9.39 -12.36 10.71
N ARG A 387 10.04 -11.69 9.75
CA ARG A 387 11.05 -10.66 10.04
C ARG A 387 10.45 -9.47 10.79
N LEU A 388 9.23 -9.05 10.45
CA LEU A 388 8.54 -7.97 11.18
C LEU A 388 8.34 -8.36 12.65
N ILE A 389 7.84 -9.55 12.94
CA ILE A 389 7.65 -10.06 14.30
C ILE A 389 8.98 -10.11 15.05
N ASP A 390 10.01 -10.74 14.47
CA ASP A 390 11.32 -10.88 15.11
C ASP A 390 11.90 -9.51 15.49
N ARG A 391 11.82 -8.54 14.57
CA ARG A 391 12.33 -7.18 14.80
C ARG A 391 11.47 -6.40 15.78
N ALA A 392 10.15 -6.58 15.77
CA ALA A 392 9.25 -5.91 16.70
C ALA A 392 9.44 -6.39 18.14
N LEU A 393 9.69 -7.69 18.34
CA LEU A 393 9.92 -8.27 19.66
C LEU A 393 11.33 -7.99 20.18
N ALA A 394 12.34 -7.96 19.31
CA ALA A 394 13.73 -7.70 19.67
C ALA A 394 14.08 -6.22 19.84
N ALA A 395 13.36 -5.30 19.19
CA ALA A 395 13.67 -3.87 19.28
C ALA A 395 13.46 -3.33 20.69
N GLU A 396 14.39 -2.48 21.15
CA GLU A 396 14.14 -1.63 22.31
C GLU A 396 13.02 -0.62 21.96
N PRO A 397 12.08 -0.33 22.88
CA PRO A 397 11.07 0.70 22.65
C PRO A 397 11.72 2.02 22.25
N ALA A 398 11.35 2.57 21.10
CA ALA A 398 11.85 3.86 20.65
C ALA A 398 11.25 4.98 21.53
N ALA A 399 12.12 5.84 22.07
CA ALA A 399 11.71 7.05 22.78
C ALA A 399 11.48 8.18 21.78
N LEU A 400 10.22 8.56 21.56
CA LEU A 400 9.81 9.75 20.80
C LEU A 400 9.56 10.96 21.69
#